data_AF-A0A952ALY6-F1
#
_entry.id   AF-A0A952ALY6-F1
#
_cell.length_a   1.000
_cell.length_b   1.000
_cell.length_c   1.000
_cell.angle_alpha   90.00
_cell.angle_beta   90.00
_cell.angle_gamma   90.00
#
_symmetry.space_group_name_H-M   'P 1'
#
loop_
_entity.id
_entity.type
_entity.pdbx_description
1 polymer ?
#
loop_
_entity_poly.entity_id
_entity_poly.type
_entity_poly.pdbx_seq_one_letter_code
_entity_poly.pdbx_strand_id
1 'polypeptide(L)'
;MKKNIGKLLIEEGFIDQESLENALNSQVEFERVGIKLRIGEILVRNGKIENRKVLFNFLVKHGIKLMIGETLLLLEYINLDQYRQIRNIDIVNKNKKIDKGFGEIAVDLGFITQEKFLEFLENTNRKLRVGEQLVRDKILTKESLNLVLEDQKNNPIYKDKKLLDILLETKMISKEIYNKYSGKIWDINNIDFKLEDY
;
A
#
# COMPACT_ATOMS: atom_id res chain seq x y z
N MET A 1 -23.73 12.89 3.49
CA MET A 1 -23.22 13.77 4.56
C MET A 1 -22.04 13.08 5.22
N LYS A 2 -20.82 13.61 5.09
CA LYS A 2 -19.60 12.98 5.64
C LYS A 2 -19.66 13.15 7.17
N LYS A 3 -20.08 12.12 7.91
CA LYS A 3 -20.15 12.18 9.37
C LYS A 3 -18.75 12.53 9.91
N ASN A 4 -18.70 13.51 10.83
CA ASN A 4 -17.46 13.89 11.51
C ASN A 4 -16.99 12.71 12.36
N ILE A 5 -15.73 12.28 12.18
CA ILE A 5 -15.15 11.15 12.89
C ILE A 5 -15.24 11.32 14.42
N GLY A 6 -15.06 12.53 14.93
CA GLY A 6 -15.15 12.81 16.37
C GLY A 6 -16.55 12.50 16.92
N LYS A 7 -17.59 12.88 16.17
CA LYS A 7 -18.98 12.59 16.56
C LYS A 7 -19.26 11.09 16.53
N LEU A 8 -18.75 10.36 15.54
CA LEU A 8 -18.88 8.90 15.47
C LEU A 8 -18.18 8.20 16.64
N LEU A 9 -17.01 8.69 17.06
CA LEU A 9 -16.28 8.13 18.22
C LEU A 9 -17.06 8.32 19.52
N ILE A 10 -17.76 9.44 19.68
CA ILE A 10 -18.67 9.68 20.81
C ILE A 10 -19.91 8.78 20.71
N GLU A 11 -20.56 8.73 19.55
CA GLU A 11 -21.76 7.91 19.29
C GLU A 11 -21.52 6.42 19.64
N GLU A 12 -20.31 5.90 19.39
CA GLU A 12 -19.95 4.50 19.70
C GLU A 12 -19.28 4.32 21.07
N GLY A 13 -19.17 5.37 21.88
CA GLY A 13 -18.66 5.29 23.26
C GLY A 13 -17.15 5.08 23.37
N PHE A 14 -16.38 5.34 22.31
CA PHE A 14 -14.91 5.28 22.37
C PHE A 14 -14.33 6.45 23.16
N ILE A 15 -14.96 7.62 23.08
CA ILE A 15 -14.53 8.85 23.75
C ILE A 15 -15.77 9.61 24.25
N ASP A 16 -15.59 10.51 25.20
CA ASP A 16 -16.59 11.49 25.60
C ASP A 16 -16.39 12.85 24.88
N GLN A 17 -17.35 13.76 25.06
CA GLN A 17 -17.31 15.11 24.48
C GLN A 17 -16.07 15.90 24.96
N GLU A 18 -15.73 15.78 26.25
CA GLU A 18 -14.57 16.44 26.85
C GLU A 18 -13.25 15.98 26.20
N SER A 19 -13.11 14.67 25.96
CA SER A 19 -11.95 14.09 25.32
C SER A 19 -11.80 14.55 23.87
N LEU A 20 -12.91 14.72 23.15
CA LEU A 20 -12.90 15.27 21.79
C LEU A 20 -12.47 16.74 21.79
N GLU A 21 -13.00 17.56 22.69
CA GLU A 21 -12.64 18.97 22.82
C GLU A 21 -11.17 19.15 23.19
N ASN A 22 -10.69 18.38 24.17
CA ASN A 22 -9.28 18.37 24.56
C ASN A 22 -8.36 17.96 23.39
N ALA A 23 -8.78 16.99 22.58
CA ALA A 23 -8.02 16.58 21.40
C ALA A 23 -7.99 17.65 20.32
N LEU A 24 -9.11 18.35 20.08
CA LEU A 24 -9.19 19.47 19.14
C LEU A 24 -8.31 20.64 19.57
N ASN A 25 -8.35 21.01 20.86
CA ASN A 25 -7.49 22.05 21.41
C ASN A 25 -6.01 21.68 21.28
N SER A 26 -5.66 20.44 21.63
CA SER A 26 -4.29 19.93 21.44
C SER A 26 -3.86 19.97 19.98
N GLN A 27 -4.78 19.68 19.04
CA GLN A 27 -4.49 19.73 17.61
C GLN A 27 -4.07 21.14 17.17
N VAL A 28 -4.79 22.16 17.64
CA VAL A 28 -4.46 23.57 17.37
C VAL A 28 -3.10 23.94 17.96
N GLU A 29 -2.80 23.53 19.20
CA GLU A 29 -1.50 23.80 19.82
C GLU A 29 -0.34 23.11 19.08
N PHE A 30 -0.53 21.86 18.65
CA PHE A 30 0.46 21.17 17.81
C PHE A 30 0.65 21.86 16.46
N GLU A 31 -0.42 22.32 15.82
CA GLU A 31 -0.33 23.04 14.54
C GLU A 31 0.42 24.36 14.68
N ARG A 32 0.28 25.08 15.80
CA ARG A 32 1.04 26.32 16.08
C ARG A 32 2.54 26.11 16.13
N VAL A 33 3.00 24.94 16.57
CA VAL A 33 4.42 24.54 16.57
C VAL A 33 4.82 23.76 15.32
N GLY A 34 3.99 23.77 14.27
CA GLY A 34 4.28 23.16 12.97
C GLY A 34 4.05 21.64 12.91
N ILE A 35 3.40 21.06 13.92
CA ILE A 35 3.09 19.63 13.99
C ILE A 35 1.62 19.41 13.58
N LYS A 36 1.40 18.82 12.40
CA LYS A 36 0.06 18.41 11.95
C LYS A 36 -0.25 16.99 12.40
N LEU A 37 -1.04 16.85 13.47
CA LEU A 37 -1.61 15.57 13.89
C LEU A 37 -3.10 15.52 13.53
N ARG A 38 -3.62 14.32 13.32
CA ARG A 38 -5.07 14.07 13.21
C ARG A 38 -5.67 13.91 14.61
N ILE A 39 -6.93 14.28 14.76
CA ILE A 39 -7.70 14.10 16.01
C ILE A 39 -7.56 12.66 16.54
N GLY A 40 -7.69 11.65 15.67
CA GLY A 40 -7.53 10.25 16.08
C GLY A 40 -6.15 9.93 16.66
N GLU A 41 -5.08 10.50 16.11
CA GLU A 41 -3.72 10.28 16.63
C GLU A 41 -3.53 10.93 18.01
N ILE A 42 -4.12 12.10 18.21
CA ILE A 42 -4.11 12.79 19.50
C ILE A 42 -4.91 12.00 20.53
N LEU A 43 -6.07 11.47 20.16
CA LEU A 43 -6.89 10.64 21.04
C LEU A 43 -6.16 9.37 21.47
N VAL A 44 -5.41 8.72 20.57
CA VAL A 44 -4.55 7.59 20.95
C VAL A 44 -3.43 8.02 21.89
N ARG A 45 -2.72 9.12 21.57
CA ARG A 45 -1.62 9.65 22.41
C ARG A 45 -2.07 10.01 23.83
N ASN A 46 -3.27 10.54 23.96
CA ASN A 46 -3.84 10.92 25.24
C ASN A 46 -4.47 9.72 25.99
N GLY A 47 -4.31 8.50 25.48
CA GLY A 47 -4.87 7.28 26.06
C GLY A 47 -6.40 7.18 25.99
N LYS A 48 -7.06 8.06 25.23
CA LYS A 48 -8.52 8.07 25.06
C LYS A 48 -9.00 7.02 24.08
N ILE A 49 -8.15 6.63 23.14
CA ILE A 49 -8.31 5.41 22.36
C ILE A 49 -7.15 4.48 22.73
N GLU A 50 -7.49 3.27 23.16
CA GLU A 50 -6.55 2.29 23.73
C GLU A 50 -5.29 2.12 22.90
N ASN A 51 -5.44 1.96 21.58
CA ASN A 51 -4.31 1.88 20.67
C ASN A 51 -4.72 2.21 19.22
N ARG A 52 -3.72 2.34 18.36
CA ARG A 52 -3.93 2.69 16.94
C ARG A 52 -4.65 1.61 16.14
N LYS A 53 -4.59 0.34 16.56
CA LYS A 53 -5.32 -0.77 15.92
C LYS A 53 -6.83 -0.64 16.16
N VAL A 54 -7.24 -0.22 17.37
CA VAL A 54 -8.64 0.10 17.68
C VAL A 54 -9.13 1.24 16.79
N LEU A 55 -8.36 2.33 16.67
CA LEU A 55 -8.69 3.44 15.77
C LEU A 55 -8.76 2.99 14.30
N PHE A 56 -7.81 2.17 13.83
CA PHE A 56 -7.82 1.63 12.48
C PHE A 56 -9.08 0.79 12.20
N ASN A 57 -9.41 -0.14 13.10
CA ASN A 57 -10.60 -0.99 12.95
C ASN A 57 -11.90 -0.16 12.91
N PHE A 58 -11.99 0.86 13.76
CA PHE A 58 -13.10 1.80 13.75
C PHE A 58 -13.22 2.53 12.39
N LEU A 59 -12.12 3.06 11.87
CA LEU A 59 -12.09 3.74 10.57
C LEU A 59 -12.57 2.82 9.44
N VAL A 60 -12.08 1.59 9.40
CA VAL A 60 -12.47 0.59 8.40
C VAL A 60 -13.96 0.22 8.53
N LYS A 61 -14.44 -0.04 9.75
CA LYS A 61 -15.85 -0.37 10.04
C LYS A 61 -16.81 0.70 9.52
N HIS A 62 -16.43 1.98 9.64
CA HIS A 62 -17.23 3.11 9.16
C HIS A 62 -16.98 3.48 7.69
N GLY A 63 -16.31 2.62 6.93
CA GLY A 63 -16.05 2.84 5.50
C GLY A 63 -15.08 4.00 5.22
N ILE A 64 -14.33 4.46 6.23
CA ILE A 64 -13.34 5.52 6.08
C ILE A 64 -12.10 4.92 5.44
N LYS A 65 -11.99 5.10 4.12
CA LYS A 65 -10.86 4.60 3.33
C LYS A 65 -9.59 5.37 3.66
N LEU A 66 -8.63 4.69 4.27
CA LEU A 66 -7.26 5.19 4.46
C LEU A 66 -6.42 4.92 3.22
N MET A 67 -5.52 5.84 2.88
CA MET A 67 -4.45 5.58 1.91
C MET A 67 -3.39 4.64 2.52
N ILE A 68 -2.59 3.99 1.68
CA ILE A 68 -1.52 3.08 2.13
C ILE A 68 -0.57 3.81 3.09
N GLY A 69 -0.08 4.99 2.70
CA GLY A 69 0.83 5.77 3.55
C GLY A 69 0.25 6.14 4.92
N GLU A 70 -1.03 6.53 4.96
CA GLU A 70 -1.71 6.88 6.22
C GLU A 70 -1.85 5.65 7.11
N THR A 71 -2.11 4.49 6.51
CA THR A 71 -2.25 3.24 7.25
C THR A 71 -0.90 2.74 7.76
N LEU A 72 0.17 2.86 6.97
CA LEU A 72 1.54 2.53 7.39
C LEU A 72 1.98 3.39 8.59
N LEU A 73 1.68 4.69 8.55
CA LEU A 73 1.95 5.60 9.67
C LEU A 73 1.07 5.27 10.89
N LEU A 74 -0.22 5.05 10.68
CA LEU A 74 -1.16 4.73 11.75
C LEU A 74 -0.84 3.40 12.43
N LEU A 75 -0.36 2.40 11.70
CA LEU A 75 0.01 1.10 12.26
C LEU A 75 1.50 1.03 12.64
N GLU A 76 2.21 2.16 12.65
CA GLU A 76 3.61 2.31 13.09
C GLU A 76 4.63 1.47 12.31
N TYR A 77 4.31 1.10 11.07
CA TYR A 77 5.29 0.52 10.14
C TYR A 77 6.32 1.55 9.67
N ILE A 78 5.94 2.83 9.69
CA ILE A 78 6.81 3.97 9.41
C ILE A 78 6.51 5.10 10.41
N ASN A 79 7.50 5.95 10.67
CA ASN A 79 7.33 7.15 11.48
C ASN A 79 6.94 8.39 10.62
N LEU A 80 6.68 9.52 11.27
CA LEU A 80 6.24 10.75 10.61
C LEU A 80 7.28 11.31 9.63
N ASP A 81 8.57 11.22 9.96
CA ASP A 81 9.64 11.70 9.10
C ASP A 81 9.76 10.84 7.83
N GLN A 82 9.79 9.52 8.00
CA GLN A 82 9.76 8.55 6.90
C GLN A 82 8.53 8.75 6.00
N TYR A 83 7.34 8.98 6.59
CA TYR A 83 6.12 9.29 5.84
C TYR A 83 6.29 10.56 4.98
N ARG A 84 6.88 11.63 5.54
CA ARG A 84 7.14 12.88 4.81
C ARG A 84 8.10 12.66 3.65
N GLN A 85 9.18 11.89 3.86
CA GLN A 85 10.14 11.54 2.81
C GLN A 85 9.47 10.77 1.66
N ILE A 86 8.72 9.71 1.98
CA ILE A 86 7.97 8.94 0.97
C ILE A 86 6.98 9.83 0.23
N ARG A 87 6.23 10.68 0.96
CA ARG A 87 5.21 11.57 0.38
C ARG A 87 5.81 12.55 -0.62
N ASN A 88 6.99 13.10 -0.34
CA ASN A 88 7.67 14.01 -1.27
C ASN A 88 8.04 13.28 -2.57
N ILE A 89 8.55 12.05 -2.47
CA ILE A 89 8.87 11.23 -3.64
C ILE A 89 7.61 10.82 -4.40
N ASP A 90 6.55 10.42 -3.72
CA ASP A 90 5.24 10.09 -4.32
C ASP A 90 4.66 11.26 -5.13
N ILE A 91 4.77 12.49 -4.62
CA ILE A 91 4.35 13.70 -5.34
C ILE A 91 5.19 13.91 -6.61
N VAL A 92 6.51 13.77 -6.51
CA VAL A 92 7.41 13.91 -7.67
C VAL A 92 7.15 12.82 -8.71
N ASN A 93 6.96 11.57 -8.29
CA ASN A 93 6.67 10.44 -9.18
C ASN A 93 5.36 10.65 -9.93
N LYS A 94 4.30 11.12 -9.25
CA LYS A 94 3.02 11.46 -9.89
C LYS A 94 3.16 12.55 -10.95
N ASN A 95 3.90 13.60 -10.65
CA ASN A 95 4.16 14.67 -11.61
C ASN A 95 4.94 14.17 -12.84
N LYS A 96 5.84 13.19 -12.64
CA LYS A 96 6.63 12.54 -13.70
C LYS A 96 5.91 11.33 -14.35
N LYS A 97 4.67 11.03 -13.96
CA LYS A 97 3.92 9.83 -14.39
C LYS A 97 4.68 8.51 -14.20
N ILE A 98 5.50 8.43 -13.15
CA ILE A 98 6.17 7.20 -12.76
C ILE A 98 5.15 6.35 -11.99
N ASP A 99 4.85 5.15 -12.49
CA ASP A 99 3.95 4.21 -11.83
C ASP A 99 4.68 3.52 -10.67
N LYS A 100 4.65 4.18 -9.51
CA LYS A 100 5.22 3.66 -8.28
C LYS A 100 4.37 4.04 -7.09
N GLY A 101 3.91 3.04 -6.36
CA GLY A 101 3.03 3.22 -5.21
C GLY A 101 3.78 3.67 -3.96
N PHE A 102 3.04 4.28 -3.03
CA PHE A 102 3.58 4.72 -1.74
C PHE A 102 4.29 3.58 -0.97
N GLY A 103 3.73 2.37 -1.03
CA GLY A 103 4.32 1.19 -0.38
C GLY A 103 5.64 0.74 -1.01
N GLU A 104 5.73 0.76 -2.34
CA GLU A 104 6.97 0.43 -3.06
C GLU A 104 8.07 1.43 -2.72
N ILE A 105 7.75 2.73 -2.73
CA ILE A 105 8.70 3.77 -2.32
C ILE A 105 9.19 3.52 -0.88
N ALA A 106 8.30 3.13 0.04
CA ALA A 106 8.70 2.81 1.41
C ALA A 106 9.67 1.63 1.50
N VAL A 107 9.49 0.61 0.65
CA VAL A 107 10.38 -0.54 0.56
C VAL A 107 11.74 -0.14 -0.03
N ASP A 108 11.76 0.63 -1.12
CA ASP A 108 13.01 1.02 -1.78
C ASP A 108 13.88 1.96 -0.94
N LEU A 109 13.26 2.77 -0.09
CA LEU A 109 13.99 3.59 0.89
C LEU A 109 14.48 2.78 2.10
N GLY A 110 14.14 1.50 2.19
CA GLY A 110 14.50 0.63 3.30
C GLY A 110 13.75 0.93 4.60
N PHE A 111 12.67 1.71 4.57
CA PHE A 111 11.89 2.04 5.76
C PHE A 111 11.04 0.87 6.25
N ILE A 112 10.64 -0.01 5.32
CA ILE A 112 9.96 -1.26 5.59
C ILE A 112 10.56 -2.33 4.69
N THR A 113 10.72 -3.56 5.19
CA THR A 113 11.13 -4.66 4.31
C THR A 113 9.96 -5.11 3.45
N GLN A 114 10.23 -5.72 2.30
CA GLN A 114 9.16 -6.28 1.46
C GLN A 114 8.29 -7.28 2.22
N GLU A 115 8.90 -8.12 3.07
CA GLU A 115 8.20 -9.13 3.87
C GLU A 115 7.21 -8.46 4.83
N LYS A 116 7.65 -7.42 5.55
CA LYS A 116 6.78 -6.63 6.42
C LYS A 116 5.70 -5.88 5.64
N PHE A 117 6.00 -5.43 4.42
CA PHE A 117 5.02 -4.77 3.58
C PHE A 117 3.93 -5.73 3.08
N LEU A 118 4.30 -6.97 2.73
CA LEU A 118 3.34 -8.02 2.39
C LEU A 118 2.45 -8.36 3.60
N GLU A 119 3.03 -8.55 4.78
CA GLU A 119 2.29 -8.74 6.04
C GLU A 119 1.30 -7.59 6.29
N PHE A 120 1.73 -6.35 6.06
CA PHE A 120 0.86 -5.17 6.15
C PHE A 120 -0.33 -5.23 5.19
N LEU A 121 -0.11 -5.62 3.93
CA LEU A 121 -1.19 -5.71 2.93
C LEU A 121 -2.22 -6.77 3.32
N GLU A 122 -1.77 -7.91 3.85
CA GLU A 122 -2.63 -8.98 4.36
C GLU A 122 -3.46 -8.53 5.56
N ASN A 123 -2.79 -7.97 6.57
CA ASN A 123 -3.43 -7.50 7.81
C ASN A 123 -4.43 -6.36 7.57
N THR A 124 -4.30 -5.64 6.46
CA THR A 124 -5.20 -4.54 6.09
C THR A 124 -6.21 -4.94 5.01
N ASN A 125 -6.27 -6.23 4.66
CA ASN A 125 -7.12 -6.82 3.62
C ASN A 125 -7.05 -6.06 2.29
N ARG A 126 -5.85 -5.59 1.93
CA ARG A 126 -5.59 -4.91 0.67
C ARG A 126 -5.26 -5.93 -0.41
N LYS A 127 -5.75 -5.67 -1.62
CA LYS A 127 -5.50 -6.54 -2.76
C LYS A 127 -4.02 -6.52 -3.12
N LEU A 128 -3.39 -7.69 -3.07
CA LEU A 128 -2.02 -7.90 -3.56
C LEU A 128 -1.97 -7.75 -5.09
N ARG A 129 -0.87 -7.19 -5.59
CA ARG A 129 -0.50 -7.27 -7.00
C ARG A 129 -0.15 -8.72 -7.34
N VAL A 130 -0.23 -9.07 -8.61
CA VAL A 130 0.00 -10.47 -9.03
C VAL A 130 1.39 -10.98 -8.65
N GLY A 131 2.44 -10.15 -8.82
CA GLY A 131 3.79 -10.51 -8.39
C GLY A 131 3.91 -10.76 -6.89
N GLU A 132 3.31 -9.89 -6.07
CA GLU A 132 3.26 -10.05 -4.60
C GLU A 132 2.53 -11.34 -4.21
N GLN A 133 1.44 -11.67 -4.90
CA GLN A 133 0.68 -12.89 -4.68
C GLN A 133 1.49 -14.15 -5.03
N LEU A 134 2.26 -14.13 -6.12
CA LEU A 134 3.12 -15.24 -6.52
C LEU A 134 4.26 -15.48 -5.51
N VAL A 135 4.84 -14.43 -4.93
CA VAL A 135 5.85 -14.57 -3.88
C VAL A 135 5.24 -15.15 -2.61
N ARG A 136 4.08 -14.65 -2.18
CA ARG A 136 3.35 -15.18 -1.03
C ARG A 136 3.04 -16.66 -1.17
N ASP A 137 2.55 -17.05 -2.35
CA ASP A 137 2.17 -18.43 -2.65
C ASP A 137 3.40 -19.33 -2.90
N LYS A 138 4.61 -18.83 -2.62
CA LYS A 138 5.92 -19.50 -2.78
C LYS A 138 6.18 -20.02 -4.20
N ILE A 139 5.52 -19.42 -5.18
CA ILE A 139 5.72 -19.72 -6.61
C ILE A 139 6.98 -19.02 -7.11
N LEU A 140 7.23 -17.80 -6.64
CA LEU A 140 8.46 -17.06 -6.92
C LEU A 140 9.20 -16.76 -5.62
N THR A 141 10.53 -16.73 -5.71
CA THR A 141 11.31 -16.03 -4.68
C THR A 141 11.22 -14.52 -4.92
N LYS A 142 11.51 -13.74 -3.88
CA LYS A 142 11.55 -12.28 -3.99
C LYS A 142 12.64 -11.82 -4.95
N GLU A 143 13.79 -12.48 -4.89
CA GLU A 143 14.93 -12.24 -5.76
C GLU A 143 14.55 -12.48 -7.23
N SER A 144 13.88 -13.60 -7.50
CA SER A 144 13.35 -13.93 -8.84
C SER A 144 12.34 -12.90 -9.34
N LEU A 145 11.39 -12.48 -8.50
CA LEU A 145 10.42 -11.45 -8.88
C LEU A 145 11.12 -10.12 -9.21
N ASN A 146 12.08 -9.70 -8.37
CA ASN A 146 12.80 -8.46 -8.56
C ASN A 146 13.60 -8.46 -9.86
N LEU A 147 14.31 -9.55 -10.17
CA LEU A 147 15.04 -9.70 -11.43
C LEU A 147 14.12 -9.52 -12.64
N VAL A 148 12.94 -10.15 -12.63
CA VAL A 148 11.97 -10.04 -13.73
C VAL A 148 11.41 -8.63 -13.86
N LEU A 149 11.14 -7.95 -12.74
CA LEU A 149 10.67 -6.56 -12.75
C LEU A 149 11.77 -5.61 -13.26
N GLU A 150 13.02 -5.88 -12.93
CA GLU A 150 14.18 -5.12 -13.40
C GLU A 150 14.36 -5.29 -14.91
N ASP A 151 14.27 -6.54 -15.40
CA ASP A 151 14.28 -6.87 -16.82
C ASP A 151 13.09 -6.25 -17.55
N GLN A 152 11.88 -6.33 -16.99
CA GLN A 152 10.69 -5.69 -17.55
C GLN A 152 10.90 -4.18 -17.72
N LYS A 153 11.58 -3.53 -16.78
CA LYS A 153 11.80 -2.08 -16.81
C LYS A 153 12.89 -1.68 -17.82
N ASN A 154 13.97 -2.46 -17.90
CA ASN A 154 15.19 -2.08 -18.61
C ASN A 154 15.35 -2.74 -19.99
N ASN A 155 14.66 -3.85 -20.24
CA ASN A 155 14.74 -4.59 -21.50
C ASN A 155 13.62 -4.14 -22.46
N PRO A 156 13.94 -3.58 -23.65
CA PRO A 156 12.95 -3.17 -24.65
C PRO A 156 11.99 -4.29 -25.06
N ILE A 157 12.43 -5.55 -25.02
CA ILE A 157 11.60 -6.72 -25.37
C ILE A 157 10.44 -6.92 -24.38
N TYR A 158 10.65 -6.58 -23.11
CA TYR A 158 9.70 -6.84 -22.02
C TYR A 158 8.95 -5.60 -21.54
N LYS A 159 9.38 -4.41 -21.96
CA LYS A 159 8.87 -3.11 -21.49
C LYS A 159 7.35 -2.97 -21.50
N ASP A 160 6.69 -3.50 -22.54
CA ASP A 160 5.25 -3.39 -22.71
C ASP A 160 4.50 -4.71 -22.42
N LYS A 161 5.22 -5.78 -22.03
CA LYS A 161 4.62 -7.07 -21.67
C LYS A 161 4.09 -7.04 -20.24
N LYS A 162 3.05 -7.82 -19.96
CA LYS A 162 2.58 -7.99 -18.57
C LYS A 162 3.49 -8.95 -17.83
N LEU A 163 3.58 -8.76 -16.51
CA LEU A 163 4.41 -9.60 -15.65
C LEU A 163 4.15 -11.11 -15.84
N LEU A 164 2.89 -11.54 -15.88
CA LEU A 164 2.55 -12.95 -16.07
C LEU A 164 3.01 -13.50 -17.43
N ASP A 165 2.99 -12.70 -18.49
CA ASP A 165 3.44 -13.11 -19.82
C ASP A 165 4.95 -13.34 -19.80
N ILE A 166 5.71 -12.41 -19.23
CA ILE A 166 7.17 -12.52 -19.08
C ILE A 166 7.54 -13.74 -18.25
N LEU A 167 6.85 -13.97 -17.13
CA LEU A 167 7.09 -15.11 -16.25
C LEU A 167 6.80 -16.46 -16.94
N LEU A 168 5.80 -16.52 -17.82
CA LEU A 168 5.48 -17.71 -18.60
C LEU A 168 6.54 -17.95 -19.70
N GLU A 169 6.92 -16.91 -20.44
CA GLU A 169 7.94 -16.97 -21.49
C GLU A 169 9.31 -17.38 -20.95
N THR A 170 9.69 -16.85 -19.79
CA THR A 170 10.94 -17.18 -19.07
C THR A 170 10.87 -18.50 -18.31
N LYS A 171 9.73 -19.23 -18.42
CA LYS A 171 9.48 -20.52 -17.76
C LYS A 171 9.61 -20.48 -16.24
N MET A 172 9.44 -19.30 -15.63
CA MET A 172 9.42 -19.13 -14.17
C MET A 172 8.07 -19.53 -13.55
N ILE A 173 7.00 -19.57 -14.36
CA ILE A 173 5.71 -20.13 -13.96
C ILE A 173 5.18 -21.08 -15.04
N SER A 174 4.35 -22.04 -14.63
CA SER A 174 3.64 -22.93 -15.56
C SER A 174 2.40 -22.24 -16.17
N LYS A 175 1.88 -22.81 -17.26
CA LYS A 175 0.61 -22.37 -17.87
C LYS A 175 -0.57 -22.48 -16.91
N GLU A 176 -0.57 -23.49 -16.03
CA GLU A 176 -1.61 -23.66 -15.00
C GLU A 176 -1.59 -22.51 -14.00
N ILE A 177 -0.40 -22.13 -13.53
CA ILE A 177 -0.22 -20.96 -12.66
C ILE A 177 -0.66 -19.71 -13.40
N TYR A 178 -0.21 -19.49 -14.64
CA TYR A 178 -0.63 -18.35 -15.44
C TYR A 178 -2.17 -18.23 -15.49
N ASN A 179 -2.87 -19.32 -15.80
CA ASN A 179 -4.33 -19.33 -15.91
C ASN A 179 -5.00 -18.98 -14.57
N LYS A 180 -4.48 -19.54 -13.47
CA LYS A 180 -4.99 -19.27 -12.11
C LYS A 180 -4.91 -17.79 -11.74
N TYR A 181 -3.81 -17.10 -12.03
CA TYR A 181 -3.59 -15.72 -11.58
C TYR A 181 -4.02 -14.65 -12.61
N SER A 182 -4.09 -14.99 -13.89
CA SER A 182 -4.60 -14.07 -14.92
C SER A 182 -6.13 -13.98 -14.95
N GLY A 183 -6.82 -15.01 -14.45
CA GLY A 183 -8.26 -15.17 -14.61
C GLY A 183 -8.68 -15.42 -16.07
N LYS A 184 -7.73 -15.81 -16.94
CA LYS A 184 -7.93 -16.10 -18.36
C LYS A 184 -7.33 -17.46 -18.70
N ILE A 185 -7.88 -18.14 -19.70
CA ILE A 185 -7.24 -19.31 -20.30
C ILE A 185 -6.22 -18.80 -21.32
N TRP A 186 -4.94 -19.10 -21.12
CA TRP A 186 -3.90 -18.81 -22.08
C TRP A 186 -4.04 -19.72 -23.31
N ASP A 187 -4.37 -19.11 -24.45
CA ASP A 187 -4.49 -19.76 -25.76
C ASP A 187 -3.29 -19.37 -26.63
N ILE A 188 -2.63 -20.37 -27.20
CA ILE A 188 -1.41 -20.23 -28.01
C ILE A 188 -1.68 -19.46 -29.32
N ASN A 189 -2.95 -19.37 -29.73
CA ASN A 189 -3.37 -18.71 -30.96
C ASN A 189 -3.50 -17.17 -30.84
N ASN A 190 -3.25 -16.60 -29.66
CA ASN A 190 -3.36 -15.16 -29.40
C ASN A 190 -2.00 -14.44 -29.37
N ILE A 191 -0.95 -15.07 -29.90
CA ILE A 191 0.36 -14.44 -30.08
C ILE A 191 0.37 -13.78 -31.45
N ASP A 192 0.22 -12.45 -31.48
CA ASP A 192 0.67 -11.63 -32.62
C ASP A 192 2.20 -11.77 -32.72
N PHE A 193 2.66 -12.85 -33.35
CA PHE A 193 4.02 -12.92 -33.87
C PHE A 193 4.08 -11.96 -35.06
N LYS A 194 4.51 -10.72 -34.81
CA LYS A 194 5.24 -9.99 -35.84
C LYS A 194 6.64 -10.60 -35.91
N LEU A 195 6.77 -11.69 -36.66
CA LEU A 195 8.01 -12.00 -37.34
C LEU A 195 8.14 -10.93 -38.43
N GLU A 196 8.91 -9.88 -38.16
CA GLU A 196 9.48 -9.10 -39.25
C GLU A 196 10.61 -9.95 -39.82
N ASP A 197 10.41 -10.39 -41.07
CA ASP A 197 11.39 -11.07 -41.90
C ASP A 197 12.68 -10.24 -42.00
N TYR A 198 13.81 -10.81 -41.55
CA TYR A 198 15.15 -10.57 -42.09
C TYR A 198 16.04 -11.81 -41.87
#